data_AF-A0A835GBC4-F1
#
_entry.id   AF-A0A835GBC4-F1
#
_cell.length_a   1.000
_cell.length_b   1.000
_cell.length_c   1.000
_cell.angle_alpha   90.00
_cell.angle_beta   90.00
_cell.angle_gamma   90.00
#
_symmetry.space_group_name_H-M   'P 1'
#
loop_
_entity.id
_entity.type
_entity.pdbx_description
1 polymer ?
#
loop_
_entity_poly.entity_id
_entity_poly.type
_entity_poly.pdbx_seq_one_letter_code
_entity_poly.pdbx_strand_id
1 'polypeptide(L)'
;MMAFNSPSILRGKDTNPKNLYYKLDDEIQKLLYPFDVTLLLLLSPRYTIKDDYITTIGKKRTAVQCLSLFFIIIITISSTLSFITDLMVHKYPIVNVALFLWVAKDILLFITQSVECEKFYIANEEAMLACIQLMKNKNCPSDQLHLYKQVLRINRNFNKMSACGFFHVNAQSTITVIRILVGYICVFLQFAFL
;
A
#
# COMPACT_ATOMS: atom_id res chain seq x y z
N MET A 1 -8.06 24.62 -33.96
CA MET A 1 -6.65 24.58 -33.51
C MET A 1 -6.46 25.75 -32.55
N MET A 2 -6.72 25.55 -31.25
CA MET A 2 -6.72 26.63 -30.25
C MET A 2 -5.34 26.70 -29.58
N ALA A 3 -4.65 27.82 -29.79
CA ALA A 3 -3.36 28.10 -29.17
C ALA A 3 -3.55 28.42 -27.68
N PHE A 4 -2.95 27.60 -26.82
CA PHE A 4 -2.82 27.86 -25.39
C PHE A 4 -1.70 28.87 -25.17
N ASN A 5 -2.04 30.13 -24.90
CA ASN A 5 -1.10 31.11 -24.38
C ASN A 5 -0.66 30.72 -22.97
N SER A 6 0.61 30.35 -22.80
CA SER A 6 1.23 30.13 -21.50
C SER A 6 1.51 31.46 -20.79
N PRO A 7 1.07 31.66 -19.54
CA PRO A 7 1.46 32.82 -18.76
C PRO A 7 2.92 32.68 -18.31
N SER A 8 3.71 33.69 -18.62
CA SER A 8 5.08 33.90 -18.13
C SER A 8 5.08 34.06 -16.61
N ILE A 9 5.46 32.99 -15.91
CA ILE A 9 5.65 32.96 -14.46
C ILE A 9 6.83 33.87 -14.10
N LEU A 10 6.53 34.94 -13.36
CA LEU A 10 7.50 35.82 -12.72
C LEU A 10 8.42 35.01 -11.79
N ARG A 11 9.70 34.99 -12.14
CA ARG A 11 10.78 34.37 -11.38
C ARG A 11 11.13 35.29 -10.21
N GLY A 12 10.41 35.15 -9.10
CA GLY A 12 10.81 35.69 -7.80
C GLY A 12 12.10 35.03 -7.33
N LYS A 13 13.20 35.79 -7.38
CA LYS A 13 14.47 35.48 -6.71
C LYS A 13 14.31 35.80 -5.23
N ASP A 14 14.96 34.98 -4.41
CA ASP A 14 15.13 35.14 -2.95
C ASP A 14 14.03 34.54 -2.06
N THR A 15 14.14 33.23 -1.84
CA THR A 15 13.65 32.60 -0.60
C THR A 15 14.68 31.63 -0.06
N ASN A 16 15.13 31.93 1.16
CA ASN A 16 15.96 31.08 2.00
C ASN A 16 15.27 29.72 2.20
N PRO A 17 15.90 28.56 1.87
CA PRO A 17 15.23 27.25 1.81
C PRO A 17 14.93 26.61 3.18
N LYS A 18 14.79 27.40 4.24
CA LYS A 18 14.54 26.89 5.59
C LYS A 18 13.11 27.22 5.99
N ASN A 19 12.26 26.19 5.99
CA ASN A 19 10.95 26.12 6.65
C ASN A 19 9.75 26.67 5.86
N LEU A 20 9.41 26.03 4.75
CA LEU A 20 8.07 26.10 4.17
C LEU A 20 7.19 25.00 4.80
N TYR A 21 6.94 25.11 6.10
CA TYR A 21 6.02 24.22 6.81
C TYR A 21 4.61 24.76 6.64
N TYR A 22 3.88 24.21 5.66
CA TYR A 22 2.45 24.46 5.55
C TYR A 22 1.76 23.75 6.70
N LYS A 23 1.10 24.54 7.57
CA LYS A 23 0.15 23.99 8.54
C LYS A 23 -0.97 23.33 7.74
N LEU A 24 -1.14 22.02 7.94
CA LEU A 24 -2.17 21.28 7.24
C LEU A 24 -3.53 21.65 7.84
N ASP A 25 -4.52 21.89 6.99
CA ASP A 25 -5.88 22.20 7.46
C ASP A 25 -6.49 20.96 8.12
N ASP A 26 -7.28 21.17 9.17
CA ASP A 26 -7.80 20.11 10.05
C ASP A 26 -8.69 19.12 9.27
N GLU A 27 -9.34 19.62 8.21
CA GLU A 27 -10.14 18.82 7.28
C GLU A 27 -9.28 17.86 6.44
N ILE A 28 -8.09 18.29 6.02
CA ILE A 28 -7.17 17.46 5.23
C ILE A 28 -6.57 16.39 6.13
N GLN A 29 -6.31 16.71 7.40
CA GLN A 29 -5.83 15.74 8.38
C GLN A 29 -6.87 14.64 8.64
N LYS A 30 -8.14 15.02 8.80
CA LYS A 30 -9.25 14.04 8.87
C LYS A 30 -9.37 13.19 7.61
N LEU A 31 -9.15 13.78 6.44
CA LEU A 31 -9.16 13.06 5.17
C LEU A 31 -8.02 12.03 5.07
N LEU A 32 -6.82 12.36 5.57
CA LEU A 32 -5.64 11.50 5.51
C LEU A 32 -5.56 10.45 6.63
N TYR A 33 -6.29 10.64 7.73
CA TYR A 33 -6.28 9.73 8.87
C TYR A 33 -6.60 8.26 8.53
N PRO A 34 -7.67 7.94 7.77
CA PRO A 34 -7.93 6.56 7.35
C PRO A 34 -6.80 6.00 6.48
N PHE A 35 -6.10 6.84 5.72
CA PHE A 35 -4.94 6.42 4.92
C PHE A 35 -3.76 6.04 5.79
N ASP A 36 -3.48 6.81 6.86
CA ASP A 36 -2.38 6.51 7.78
C ASP A 36 -2.62 5.20 8.53
N VAL A 37 -3.86 4.93 8.95
CA VAL A 37 -4.25 3.65 9.58
C VAL A 37 -4.07 2.48 8.62
N THR A 38 -4.54 2.60 7.38
CA THR A 38 -4.42 1.51 6.38
C THR A 38 -2.97 1.27 5.98
N LEU A 39 -2.18 2.33 5.83
CA LEU A 39 -0.74 2.22 5.56
C LEU A 39 0.02 1.59 6.72
N LEU A 40 -0.36 1.90 7.96
CA LEU A 40 0.17 1.28 9.17
C LEU A 40 -0.17 -0.22 9.21
N LEU A 41 -1.40 -0.58 8.85
CA LEU A 41 -1.86 -1.97 8.69
C LEU A 41 -1.11 -2.72 7.60
N LEU A 42 -0.81 -2.05 6.48
CA LEU A 42 -0.02 -2.60 5.37
C LEU A 42 1.49 -2.59 5.63
N LEU A 43 1.92 -2.22 6.85
CA LEU A 43 3.32 -2.13 7.27
C LEU A 43 4.18 -1.26 6.33
N SER A 44 3.55 -0.38 5.55
CA SER A 44 4.21 0.48 4.57
C SER A 44 3.77 1.95 4.68
N PRO A 45 3.66 2.54 5.89
CA PRO A 45 3.53 3.98 5.99
C PRO A 45 4.77 4.60 5.35
N ARG A 46 4.54 5.47 4.37
CA ARG A 46 5.55 6.39 3.83
C ARG A 46 5.50 7.75 4.52
N TYR A 47 4.41 8.04 5.21
CA TYR A 47 4.12 9.30 5.88
C TYR A 47 3.74 8.99 7.33
N THR A 48 4.07 9.89 8.24
CA THR A 48 3.47 9.91 9.58
C THR A 48 3.02 11.35 9.83
N ILE A 49 1.77 11.51 10.21
CA ILE A 49 1.22 12.79 10.63
C ILE A 49 1.53 12.93 12.11
N LYS A 50 2.39 13.87 12.47
CA LYS A 50 2.72 14.19 13.86
C LYS A 50 2.69 15.70 14.02
N ASP A 51 2.01 16.16 15.07
CA ASP A 51 1.96 17.57 15.46
C ASP A 51 1.48 18.49 14.31
N ASP A 52 0.44 18.07 13.58
CA ASP A 52 -0.13 18.77 12.40
C ASP A 52 0.82 18.88 11.19
N TYR A 53 1.92 18.14 11.18
CA TYR A 53 2.88 18.09 10.09
C TYR A 53 2.98 16.68 9.47
N ILE A 54 3.03 16.64 8.14
CA ILE A 54 3.34 15.43 7.38
C ILE A 54 4.86 15.28 7.38
N THR A 55 5.37 14.35 8.18
CA THR A 55 6.80 14.01 8.16
C THR A 55 7.04 12.79 7.28
N THR A 56 8.05 12.86 6.42
CA THR A 56 8.49 11.69 5.65
C THR A 56 9.19 10.73 6.59
N ILE A 57 8.81 9.45 6.50
CA ILE A 57 9.39 8.45 7.36
C ILE A 57 10.86 8.23 6.98
N GLY A 58 11.75 8.34 7.97
CA GLY A 58 13.19 8.17 7.76
C GLY A 58 13.57 6.74 7.35
N LYS A 59 14.64 6.61 6.55
CA LYS A 59 15.16 5.34 6.00
C LYS A 59 15.31 4.21 7.04
N LYS A 60 15.56 4.55 8.31
CA LYS A 60 15.68 3.59 9.42
C LYS A 60 14.40 2.78 9.66
N ARG A 61 13.24 3.42 9.59
CA ARG A 61 11.95 2.74 9.88
C ARG A 61 11.56 1.80 8.73
N THR A 62 11.83 2.18 7.48
CA THR A 62 11.67 1.28 6.32
C THR A 62 12.57 0.05 6.43
N ALA A 63 13.82 0.21 6.91
CA ALA A 63 14.70 -0.93 7.15
C ALA A 63 14.14 -1.89 8.22
N VAL A 64 13.59 -1.35 9.32
CA VAL A 64 12.93 -2.16 10.36
C VAL A 64 11.72 -2.92 9.81
N GLN A 65 10.90 -2.29 8.95
CA GLN A 65 9.76 -2.94 8.32
C GLN A 65 10.17 -4.06 7.38
N CYS A 66 11.17 -3.84 6.52
CA CYS A 66 11.75 -4.89 5.68
C CYS A 66 12.25 -6.06 6.54
N LEU A 67 13.00 -5.79 7.63
CA LEU A 67 13.47 -6.83 8.53
C LEU A 67 12.31 -7.61 9.17
N SER A 68 11.21 -6.95 9.54
CA SER A 68 10.03 -7.63 10.08
C SER A 68 9.37 -8.55 9.04
N LEU A 69 9.27 -8.13 7.77
CA LEU A 69 8.73 -8.96 6.70
C LEU A 69 9.64 -10.16 6.42
N PHE A 70 10.96 -9.95 6.35
CA PHE A 70 11.92 -11.05 6.23
C PHE A 70 11.82 -12.04 7.40
N PHE A 71 11.64 -11.54 8.62
CA PHE A 71 11.49 -12.37 9.80
C PHE A 71 10.20 -13.21 9.75
N ILE A 72 9.08 -12.62 9.32
CA ILE A 72 7.82 -13.35 9.10
C ILE A 72 8.03 -14.43 8.03
N ILE A 73 8.66 -14.10 6.90
CA ILE A 73 8.95 -15.08 5.83
C ILE A 73 9.82 -16.23 6.35
N ILE A 74 10.87 -15.94 7.13
CA ILE A 74 11.75 -16.96 7.72
C ILE A 74 10.96 -17.85 8.68
N ILE A 75 10.11 -17.27 9.54
CA ILE A 75 9.25 -18.05 10.43
C ILE A 75 8.31 -18.94 9.62
N THR A 76 7.68 -18.41 8.57
CA THR A 76 6.80 -19.20 7.70
C THR A 76 7.56 -20.35 7.06
N ILE A 77 8.76 -20.12 6.51
CA ILE A 77 9.61 -21.17 5.91
C ILE A 77 10.06 -22.19 6.95
N SER A 78 10.49 -21.74 8.13
CA SER A 78 10.92 -22.64 9.20
C SER A 78 9.76 -23.49 9.70
N SER A 79 8.56 -22.90 9.80
CA SER A 79 7.34 -23.60 10.20
C SER A 79 6.92 -24.61 9.13
N THR A 80 7.02 -24.28 7.84
CA THR A 80 6.72 -25.24 6.77
C THR A 80 7.76 -26.34 6.67
N LEU A 81 9.04 -26.06 6.96
CA LEU A 81 10.09 -27.08 6.98
C LEU A 81 9.92 -28.05 8.16
N SER A 82 9.68 -27.52 9.37
CA SER A 82 9.35 -28.33 10.56
C SER A 82 8.09 -29.17 10.33
N PHE A 83 7.14 -28.62 9.57
CA PHE A 83 5.92 -29.31 9.20
C PHE A 83 6.16 -30.47 8.21
N ILE A 84 7.01 -30.28 7.19
CA ILE A 84 7.38 -31.36 6.27
C ILE A 84 8.07 -32.51 7.03
N THR A 85 8.92 -32.18 8.00
CA THR A 85 9.57 -33.21 8.83
C THR A 85 8.57 -33.96 9.71
N ASP A 86 7.56 -33.29 10.29
CA ASP A 86 6.50 -33.95 11.07
C ASP A 86 5.57 -34.81 10.19
N LEU A 87 5.26 -34.36 8.97
CA LEU A 87 4.44 -35.10 8.02
C LEU A 87 5.12 -36.43 7.59
N MET A 88 6.45 -36.43 7.51
CA MET A 88 7.26 -37.63 7.24
C MET A 88 7.31 -38.58 8.46
N VAL A 89 7.04 -38.08 9.67
CA VAL A 89 7.23 -38.81 10.93
C VAL A 89 5.91 -39.29 11.55
N HIS A 90 4.74 -38.72 11.19
CA HIS A 90 3.48 -39.02 11.89
C HIS A 90 2.31 -39.52 11.00
N LYS A 91 1.91 -40.78 11.25
CA LYS A 91 0.67 -41.43 10.76
C LYS A 91 -0.64 -40.90 11.39
N TYR A 92 -0.65 -39.71 11.99
CA TYR A 92 -1.77 -39.27 12.85
C TYR A 92 -2.70 -38.25 12.15
N PRO A 93 -3.99 -38.58 11.95
CA PRO A 93 -4.95 -37.74 11.22
C PRO A 93 -5.27 -36.41 11.91
N ILE A 94 -5.06 -36.31 13.23
CA ILE A 94 -5.33 -35.10 14.01
C ILE A 94 -4.41 -33.93 13.60
N VAL A 95 -3.14 -34.22 13.32
CA VAL A 95 -2.16 -33.20 12.90
C VAL A 95 -2.57 -32.61 11.54
N ASN A 96 -3.09 -33.46 10.64
CA ASN A 96 -3.60 -33.01 9.33
C ASN A 96 -4.78 -32.05 9.48
N VAL A 97 -5.74 -32.35 10.36
CA VAL A 97 -6.89 -31.46 10.58
C VAL A 97 -6.44 -30.11 11.16
N ALA A 98 -5.54 -30.14 12.16
CA ALA A 98 -4.99 -28.91 12.74
C ALA A 98 -4.26 -28.05 11.70
N LEU A 99 -3.52 -28.68 10.79
CA LEU A 99 -2.88 -28.00 9.67
C LEU A 99 -3.89 -27.34 8.74
N PHE A 100 -4.91 -28.08 8.28
CA PHE A 100 -5.91 -27.54 7.37
C PHE A 100 -6.58 -26.31 7.97
N LEU A 101 -6.87 -26.34 9.27
CA LEU A 101 -7.41 -25.18 10.00
C LEU A 101 -6.42 -24.02 10.06
N TRP A 102 -5.13 -24.28 10.29
CA TRP A 102 -4.09 -23.25 10.31
C TRP A 102 -3.94 -22.55 8.95
N VAL A 103 -3.78 -23.33 7.88
CA VAL A 103 -3.65 -22.81 6.51
C VAL A 103 -4.92 -22.08 6.10
N ALA A 104 -6.10 -22.61 6.44
CA ALA A 104 -7.37 -21.94 6.17
C ALA A 104 -7.45 -20.56 6.86
N LYS A 105 -7.00 -20.46 8.12
CA LYS A 105 -6.92 -19.18 8.85
C LYS A 105 -6.01 -18.18 8.13
N ASP A 106 -4.82 -18.60 7.71
CA ASP A 106 -3.87 -17.72 7.01
C ASP A 106 -4.42 -17.24 5.66
N ILE A 107 -5.10 -18.12 4.91
CA ILE A 107 -5.80 -17.77 3.67
C ILE A 107 -6.93 -16.78 3.94
N LEU A 108 -7.75 -16.99 4.98
CA LEU A 108 -8.82 -16.07 5.35
C LEU A 108 -8.28 -14.68 5.71
N LEU A 109 -7.20 -14.62 6.50
CA LEU A 109 -6.53 -13.36 6.82
C LEU A 109 -6.02 -12.65 5.56
N PHE A 110 -5.42 -13.39 4.63
CA PHE A 110 -4.95 -12.83 3.35
C PHE A 110 -6.09 -12.29 2.48
N ILE A 111 -7.23 -12.99 2.42
CA ILE A 111 -8.42 -12.55 1.69
C ILE A 111 -8.99 -11.28 2.33
N THR A 112 -9.16 -11.25 3.66
CA THR A 112 -9.66 -10.06 4.38
C THR A 112 -8.76 -8.85 4.12
N GLN A 113 -7.44 -9.02 4.22
CA GLN A 113 -6.49 -7.96 3.90
C GLN A 113 -6.64 -7.47 2.46
N SER A 114 -6.85 -8.39 1.50
CA SER A 114 -7.03 -8.04 0.09
C SER A 114 -8.30 -7.23 -0.17
N VAL A 115 -9.41 -7.59 0.49
CA VAL A 115 -10.69 -6.86 0.39
C VAL A 115 -10.57 -5.45 0.95
N GLU A 116 -9.90 -5.28 2.10
CA GLU A 116 -9.67 -3.94 2.66
C GLU A 116 -8.74 -3.08 1.78
N CYS A 117 -7.73 -3.69 1.14
CA CYS A 117 -6.91 -2.98 0.15
C CYS A 117 -7.73 -2.50 -1.05
N GLU A 118 -8.69 -3.29 -1.53
CA GLU A 118 -9.54 -2.92 -2.66
C GLU A 118 -10.46 -1.75 -2.33
N LYS A 119 -11.16 -1.81 -1.18
CA LYS A 119 -11.99 -0.69 -0.69
C LYS A 119 -11.19 0.60 -0.56
N PHE A 120 -9.97 0.49 -0.02
CA PHE A 120 -9.05 1.62 0.09
C PHE A 120 -8.68 2.21 -1.27
N TYR A 121 -8.38 1.35 -2.26
CA TYR A 121 -8.01 1.80 -3.60
C TYR A 121 -9.17 2.53 -4.29
N ILE A 122 -10.39 2.00 -4.18
CA ILE A 122 -11.61 2.64 -4.70
C ILE A 122 -11.81 4.02 -4.06
N ALA A 123 -11.74 4.11 -2.73
CA ALA A 123 -11.89 5.38 -2.02
C ALA A 123 -10.82 6.41 -2.44
N ASN A 124 -9.59 5.96 -2.67
CA ASN A 124 -8.51 6.82 -3.17
C ASN A 124 -8.77 7.32 -4.60
N GLU A 125 -9.29 6.46 -5.47
CA GLU A 125 -9.67 6.82 -6.84
C GLU A 125 -10.83 7.82 -6.86
N GLU A 126 -11.87 7.61 -6.05
CA GLU A 126 -12.97 8.54 -5.87
C GLU A 126 -12.50 9.91 -5.37
N ALA A 127 -11.62 9.94 -4.37
CA ALA A 127 -11.04 11.18 -3.86
C ALA A 127 -10.23 11.94 -4.94
N MET A 128 -9.49 11.21 -5.77
CA MET A 128 -8.76 11.79 -6.91
C MET A 128 -9.73 12.38 -7.95
N LEU A 129 -10.79 11.65 -8.30
CA LEU A 129 -11.81 12.11 -9.25
C LEU A 129 -12.53 13.37 -8.74
N ALA A 130 -12.88 13.40 -7.44
CA ALA A 130 -13.46 14.57 -6.80
C ALA A 130 -12.51 15.79 -6.88
N CYS A 131 -11.21 15.61 -6.62
CA CYS A 131 -10.21 16.69 -6.77
C CYS A 131 -10.15 17.20 -8.22
N ILE A 132 -10.17 16.30 -9.22
CA ILE A 132 -10.17 16.68 -10.64
C ILE A 132 -11.44 17.47 -10.99
N GLN A 133 -12.60 17.04 -10.49
CA GLN A 133 -13.87 17.72 -10.74
C GLN A 133 -13.89 19.13 -10.10
N LEU A 134 -13.40 19.26 -8.87
CA LEU A 134 -13.26 20.55 -8.19
C LEU A 134 -12.30 21.50 -8.92
N MET A 135 -11.19 20.97 -9.46
CA MET A 135 -10.25 21.76 -10.26
C MET A 135 -10.82 22.24 -11.60
N LYS A 136 -11.84 21.56 -12.16
CA LYS A 136 -12.50 21.99 -13.41
C LYS A 136 -13.51 23.11 -13.19
N ASN A 137 -13.93 23.37 -11.96
CA ASN A 137 -14.88 24.43 -11.63
C ASN A 137 -14.21 25.81 -11.76
N LYS A 138 -14.81 26.73 -12.53
CA LYS A 138 -14.26 28.08 -12.79
C LYS A 138 -14.20 28.95 -11.52
N ASN A 139 -14.99 28.63 -10.50
CA ASN A 139 -15.07 29.39 -9.25
C ASN A 139 -14.10 28.86 -8.17
N CYS A 140 -13.14 28.01 -8.53
CA CYS A 140 -12.19 27.45 -7.57
C CYS A 140 -11.15 28.51 -7.14
N PRO A 141 -10.99 28.81 -5.84
CA PRO A 141 -9.99 29.73 -5.33
C PRO A 141 -8.56 29.28 -5.71
N SER A 142 -7.67 30.23 -6.00
CA SER A 142 -6.27 29.95 -6.36
C SER A 142 -5.53 29.11 -5.31
N ASP A 143 -5.87 29.32 -4.05
CA ASP A 143 -5.17 28.73 -2.91
C ASP A 143 -5.53 27.25 -2.74
N GLN A 144 -6.81 26.90 -2.99
CA GLN A 144 -7.28 25.51 -3.02
C GLN A 144 -6.74 24.76 -4.25
N LEU A 145 -6.60 25.43 -5.39
CA LEU A 145 -6.04 24.84 -6.60
C LEU A 145 -4.62 24.30 -6.38
N HIS A 146 -3.82 24.99 -5.57
CA HIS A 146 -2.47 24.54 -5.23
C HIS A 146 -2.50 23.24 -4.41
N LEU A 147 -3.39 23.14 -3.43
CA LEU A 147 -3.62 21.93 -2.64
C LEU A 147 -4.06 20.75 -3.51
N TYR A 148 -5.09 20.92 -4.36
CA TYR A 148 -5.54 19.86 -5.25
C TYR A 148 -4.44 19.39 -6.21
N LYS A 149 -3.62 20.32 -6.73
CA LYS A 149 -2.45 19.96 -7.55
C LYS A 149 -1.42 19.16 -6.77
N GLN A 150 -1.15 19.50 -5.52
CA GLN A 150 -0.23 18.72 -4.68
C GLN A 150 -0.78 17.32 -4.40
N VAL A 151 -2.05 17.22 -4.01
CA VAL A 151 -2.73 15.92 -3.81
C VAL A 151 -2.68 15.09 -5.08
N LEU A 152 -3.04 15.64 -6.25
CA LEU A 152 -2.94 14.95 -7.54
C LEU A 152 -1.51 14.54 -7.89
N ARG A 153 -0.50 15.34 -7.55
CA ARG A 153 0.90 15.01 -7.82
C ARG A 153 1.38 13.85 -6.94
N ILE A 154 1.00 13.86 -5.67
CA ILE A 154 1.26 12.75 -4.74
C ILE A 154 0.51 11.50 -5.22
N ASN A 155 -0.77 11.65 -5.60
CA ASN A 155 -1.60 10.53 -6.01
C ASN A 155 -1.19 9.93 -7.37
N ARG A 156 -0.72 10.76 -8.31
CA ARG A 156 -0.15 10.29 -9.59
C ARG A 156 1.16 9.52 -9.40
N ASN A 157 1.97 9.91 -8.42
CA ASN A 157 3.13 9.12 -8.02
C ASN A 157 2.73 7.83 -7.29
N PHE A 158 1.58 7.81 -6.62
CA PHE A 158 0.94 6.63 -6.02
C PHE A 158 0.39 5.65 -7.05
N ASN A 159 -0.21 6.13 -8.15
CA ASN A 159 -0.64 5.27 -9.25
C ASN A 159 0.56 4.60 -9.97
N LYS A 160 1.78 5.07 -9.67
CA LYS A 160 3.05 4.47 -10.05
C LYS A 160 3.82 3.90 -8.84
N MET A 161 3.18 3.75 -7.68
CA MET A 161 3.80 3.11 -6.52
C MET A 161 3.89 1.62 -6.77
N SER A 162 5.01 1.26 -7.39
CA SER A 162 5.60 -0.04 -7.12
C SER A 162 5.98 -0.08 -5.63
N ALA A 163 5.44 -1.04 -4.87
CA ALA A 163 6.05 -1.39 -3.61
C ALA A 163 7.50 -1.86 -3.92
N CYS A 164 8.49 -1.23 -3.29
CA CYS A 164 9.92 -1.53 -3.46
C CYS A 164 10.51 -1.43 -4.89
N GLY A 165 9.90 -0.71 -5.84
CA GLY A 165 10.44 -0.64 -7.21
C GLY A 165 10.18 -1.88 -8.06
N PHE A 166 9.59 -2.92 -7.48
CA PHE A 166 9.59 -4.27 -8.06
C PHE A 166 8.20 -4.82 -8.37
N PHE A 167 7.16 -4.39 -7.63
CA PHE A 167 5.79 -4.86 -7.86
C PHE A 167 4.84 -3.69 -8.04
N HIS A 168 4.37 -3.48 -9.28
CA HIS A 168 3.23 -2.62 -9.56
C HIS A 168 2.03 -3.26 -8.86
N VAL A 169 1.60 -2.70 -7.73
CA VAL A 169 0.44 -3.20 -6.98
C VAL A 169 -0.82 -2.73 -7.72
N ASN A 170 -1.07 -3.32 -8.88
CA ASN A 170 -2.42 -3.37 -9.44
C ASN A 170 -3.19 -4.48 -8.70
N ALA A 171 -4.52 -4.38 -8.60
CA ALA A 171 -5.37 -5.50 -8.15
C ALA A 171 -5.05 -6.81 -8.92
N GLN A 172 -4.55 -6.68 -10.15
CA GLN A 172 -4.03 -7.76 -10.99
C GLN A 172 -2.78 -8.48 -10.43
N SER A 173 -1.98 -7.82 -9.59
CA SER A 173 -0.79 -8.39 -8.95
C SER A 173 -1.18 -9.40 -7.88
N THR A 174 -2.14 -9.09 -7.01
CA THR A 174 -2.68 -10.03 -6.02
C THR A 174 -3.26 -11.27 -6.69
N ILE A 175 -4.02 -11.09 -7.77
CA ILE A 175 -4.54 -12.20 -8.59
C ILE A 175 -3.40 -13.07 -9.15
N THR A 176 -2.31 -12.44 -9.59
CA THR A 176 -1.14 -13.16 -10.13
C THR A 176 -0.42 -13.97 -9.05
N VAL A 177 -0.25 -13.41 -7.85
CA VAL A 177 0.37 -14.10 -6.70
C VAL A 177 -0.49 -15.29 -6.27
N ILE A 178 -1.81 -15.10 -6.14
CA ILE A 178 -2.75 -16.19 -5.83
C ILE A 178 -2.65 -17.28 -6.91
N ARG A 179 -2.62 -16.91 -8.19
CA ARG A 179 -2.50 -17.87 -9.29
C ARG A 179 -1.20 -18.69 -9.23
N ILE A 180 -0.08 -18.05 -8.92
CA ILE A 180 1.22 -18.73 -8.75
C ILE A 180 1.17 -19.66 -7.53
N LEU A 181 0.61 -19.19 -6.41
CA LEU A 181 0.48 -19.97 -5.18
C LEU A 181 -0.38 -21.22 -5.40
N VAL A 182 -1.56 -21.06 -6.01
CA VAL A 182 -2.46 -22.18 -6.36
C VAL A 182 -1.76 -23.15 -7.31
N GLY A 183 -1.06 -22.65 -8.32
CA GLY A 183 -0.26 -23.49 -9.23
C GLY A 183 0.80 -24.31 -8.48
N TYR A 184 1.49 -23.70 -7.53
CA TYR A 184 2.50 -24.36 -6.71
C TYR A 184 1.88 -25.44 -5.82
N ILE A 185 0.76 -25.14 -5.15
CA ILE A 185 0.02 -26.10 -4.33
C ILE A 185 -0.44 -27.30 -5.16
N CYS A 186 -0.97 -27.07 -6.37
CA CYS A 186 -1.39 -28.14 -7.27
C CYS A 186 -0.23 -29.06 -7.68
N VAL A 187 0.93 -28.50 -8.03
CA VAL A 187 2.13 -29.29 -8.37
C VAL A 187 2.59 -30.12 -7.17
N PHE A 188 2.61 -29.53 -5.97
CA PHE A 188 2.95 -30.26 -4.74
C PHE A 188 1.97 -31.39 -4.44
N LEU A 189 0.67 -31.16 -4.61
CA LEU A 189 -0.35 -32.20 -4.47
C LEU A 189 -0.12 -33.33 -5.47
N GLN A 190 0.20 -33.03 -6.73
CA GLN A 190 0.51 -34.07 -7.72
C GLN A 190 1.69 -34.95 -7.29
N PHE A 191 2.77 -34.36 -6.79
CA PHE A 191 3.92 -35.12 -6.28
C PHE A 191 3.63 -35.94 -5.01
N ALA A 192 2.62 -35.56 -4.23
CA ALA A 192 2.26 -36.29 -3.02
C ALA A 192 1.40 -37.54 -3.30
N PHE A 193 0.67 -37.57 -4.43
CA PHE A 193 -0.24 -38.67 -4.80
C PHE A 193 0.29 -39.59 -5.92
N LEU A 194 1.42 -39.24 -6.55
CA LEU A 194 2.10 -40.06 -7.55
C LEU A 194 3.19 -40.91 -6.90
#